data_AF-A0A8H6VRX0-F1
#
_entry.id   AF-A0A8H6VRX0-F1
#
_cell.length_a   1.000
_cell.length_b   1.000
_cell.length_c   1.000
_cell.angle_alpha   90.00
_cell.angle_beta   90.00
_cell.angle_gamma   90.00
#
_symmetry.space_group_name_H-M   'P 1'
#
loop_
_entity.id
_entity.type
_entity.pdbx_description
1 polymer ?
#
loop_
_entity_poly.entity_id
_entity_poly.type
_entity_poly.pdbx_seq_one_letter_code
_entity_poly.pdbx_strand_id
1 'polypeptide(L)'
;MSQSTQSGVLILSGALYEGADFEAWKGRMEALLKLHGLEKFKQDADGAYTDGVESQDEDDYNSHFDLPWWEQEQRELKLYERALEMLTDHISPTILSRLHHNVRRDIKQLWLQLPIVARPFRFMDLHGELRNRIYRLHLECDRARDIEKERIPALLQVSKQTRRGPDPSTTPRNDLVSTCASISAADTGFGAAG
;
A
#
# COMPACT_ATOMS: atom_id res chain seq x y z
N MET A 1 -20.74 19.65 4.08
CA MET A 1 -21.37 18.45 4.69
C MET A 1 -20.26 17.48 5.03
N SER A 2 -20.23 17.05 6.30
CA SER A 2 -19.05 16.60 7.03
C SER A 2 -18.67 15.15 6.74
N GLN A 3 -17.51 14.91 6.15
CA GLN A 3 -16.95 13.56 5.96
C GLN A 3 -16.31 12.96 7.24
N SER A 4 -16.32 13.68 8.37
CA SER A 4 -15.60 13.21 9.58
C SER A 4 -16.28 12.06 10.33
N THR A 5 -17.52 11.70 9.99
CA THR A 5 -18.26 10.62 10.67
C THR A 5 -17.89 9.22 10.18
N GLN A 6 -17.28 9.07 9.00
CA GLN A 6 -16.94 7.75 8.45
C GLN A 6 -15.77 7.09 9.17
N SER A 7 -14.86 7.87 9.77
CA SER A 7 -13.66 7.30 10.41
C SER A 7 -13.98 6.47 11.65
N GLY A 8 -15.05 6.80 12.40
CA GLY A 8 -15.43 6.02 13.59
C GLY A 8 -16.07 4.68 13.26
N VAL A 9 -16.80 4.59 12.15
CA VAL A 9 -17.49 3.37 11.71
C VAL A 9 -16.50 2.30 11.25
N LEU A 10 -15.40 2.71 10.60
CA LEU A 10 -14.36 1.80 10.11
C LEU A 10 -13.51 1.18 11.21
N ILE A 11 -13.37 1.85 12.36
CA ILE A 11 -12.66 1.30 13.52
C ILE A 11 -13.46 0.15 14.13
N LEU A 12 -14.79 0.25 14.15
CA LEU A 12 -15.68 -0.75 14.73
C LEU A 12 -15.85 -2.00 13.85
N SER A 13 -15.71 -1.88 12.52
CA SER A 13 -15.79 -3.03 11.62
C SER A 13 -14.57 -3.95 11.70
N GLY A 14 -13.47 -3.49 12.32
CA GLY A 14 -12.23 -4.26 12.40
C GLY A 14 -11.48 -4.39 11.07
N ALA A 15 -11.97 -3.75 10.00
CA ALA A 15 -11.37 -3.80 8.67
C ALA A 15 -10.04 -3.03 8.59
N LEU A 16 -9.14 -3.46 7.70
CA LEU A 16 -7.91 -2.73 7.40
C LEU A 16 -8.24 -1.52 6.52
N TYR A 17 -7.84 -0.34 6.97
CA TYR A 17 -7.96 0.90 6.22
C TYR A 17 -6.65 1.70 6.27
N GLU A 18 -6.56 2.76 5.45
CA GLU A 18 -5.35 3.57 5.36
C GLU A 18 -5.02 4.25 6.69
N GLY A 19 -3.81 4.03 7.21
CA GLY A 19 -3.40 4.54 8.52
C GLY A 19 -3.79 3.67 9.71
N ALA A 20 -4.47 2.55 9.50
CA ALA A 20 -4.74 1.58 10.56
C ALA A 20 -3.45 0.90 11.04
N ASP A 21 -3.47 0.41 12.28
CA ASP A 21 -2.41 -0.45 12.83
C ASP A 21 -2.45 -1.82 12.15
N PHE A 22 -1.52 -2.04 11.23
CA PHE A 22 -1.42 -3.26 10.46
C PHE A 22 -1.15 -4.49 11.34
N GLU A 23 -0.28 -4.38 12.36
CA GLU A 23 0.06 -5.52 13.22
C GLU A 23 -1.13 -5.94 14.09
N ALA A 24 -1.85 -4.96 14.64
CA ALA A 24 -3.07 -5.23 15.38
C ALA A 24 -4.14 -5.88 14.49
N TRP A 25 -4.27 -5.46 13.23
CA TRP A 25 -5.17 -6.08 12.26
C TRP A 25 -4.71 -7.50 11.88
N LYS A 26 -3.42 -7.69 11.58
CA LYS A 26 -2.81 -8.98 11.25
C LYS A 26 -3.08 -10.01 12.35
N GLY A 27 -2.81 -9.67 13.61
CA GLY A 27 -3.07 -10.58 14.72
C GLY A 27 -4.54 -10.99 14.86
N ARG A 28 -5.50 -10.09 14.56
CA ARG A 28 -6.93 -10.43 14.53
C ARG A 28 -7.27 -11.37 13.37
N MET A 29 -6.73 -11.12 12.19
CA MET A 29 -6.96 -11.98 11.03
C MET A 29 -6.34 -13.37 11.20
N GLU A 30 -5.14 -13.48 11.78
CA GLU A 30 -4.53 -14.76 12.09
C GLU A 30 -5.35 -15.55 13.13
N ALA A 31 -5.93 -14.88 14.12
CA ALA A 31 -6.85 -15.49 15.07
C ALA A 31 -8.13 -15.97 14.39
N LEU A 32 -8.70 -15.19 13.45
CA LEU A 32 -9.86 -15.59 12.66
C LEU A 32 -9.55 -16.80 11.77
N LEU A 33 -8.44 -16.78 11.04
CA LEU A 33 -8.02 -17.92 10.22
C LEU A 33 -7.86 -19.18 11.08
N LYS A 34 -7.27 -19.07 12.28
CA LYS A 34 -7.17 -20.20 13.23
C LYS A 34 -8.54 -20.72 13.66
N LEU A 35 -9.48 -19.83 13.97
CA LEU A 35 -10.84 -20.22 14.38
C LEU A 35 -11.54 -21.06 13.29
N HIS A 36 -11.20 -20.82 12.02
CA HIS A 36 -11.76 -21.49 10.86
C HIS A 36 -10.92 -22.69 10.37
N GLY A 37 -9.85 -23.09 11.07
CA GLY A 37 -8.95 -24.18 10.65
C GLY A 37 -8.14 -23.83 9.39
N LEU A 38 -7.88 -22.54 9.17
CA LEU A 38 -7.16 -21.98 8.03
C LEU A 38 -5.77 -21.48 8.45
N GLU A 39 -5.20 -21.97 9.56
CA GLU A 39 -3.90 -21.50 10.05
C GLU A 39 -2.74 -21.70 9.09
N LYS A 40 -2.83 -22.63 8.13
CA LYS A 40 -1.81 -22.80 7.08
C LYS A 40 -1.65 -21.61 6.15
N PHE A 41 -2.58 -20.63 6.20
CA PHE A 41 -2.53 -19.41 5.40
C PHE A 41 -2.05 -18.17 6.17
N LYS A 42 -1.39 -18.37 7.32
CA LYS A 42 -0.76 -17.30 8.08
C LYS A 42 0.59 -16.93 7.47
N GLN A 43 1.05 -15.72 7.78
CA GLN A 43 2.39 -15.28 7.41
C GLN A 43 3.30 -15.41 8.63
N ASP A 44 4.33 -16.23 8.53
CA ASP A 44 5.27 -16.43 9.63
C ASP A 44 6.09 -15.17 9.92
N ALA A 45 6.74 -15.16 11.09
CA ALA A 45 7.47 -14.00 11.60
C ALA A 45 8.64 -13.56 10.72
N ASP A 46 9.20 -14.48 9.94
CA ASP A 46 10.25 -14.26 8.94
C ASP A 46 9.71 -13.83 7.57
N GLY A 47 8.38 -13.73 7.43
CA GLY A 47 7.72 -13.50 6.16
C GLY A 47 7.76 -14.71 5.23
N ALA A 48 8.31 -15.85 5.68
CA ALA A 48 8.17 -17.11 4.98
C ALA A 48 6.73 -17.60 5.14
N TYR A 49 6.29 -18.39 4.17
CA TYR A 49 5.09 -19.19 4.32
C TYR A 49 5.57 -20.56 4.76
N THR A 50 5.16 -21.00 5.94
CA THR A 50 5.20 -22.41 6.31
C THR A 50 4.27 -23.12 5.34
N ASP A 51 4.85 -23.60 4.24
CA ASP A 51 4.25 -24.65 3.44
C ASP A 51 4.14 -25.82 4.41
N GLY A 52 2.96 -25.97 5.00
CA GLY A 52 2.76 -26.58 6.32
C GLY A 52 3.72 -27.71 6.52
N VAL A 53 4.79 -27.47 7.28
CA VAL A 53 5.82 -28.47 7.53
C VAL A 53 5.05 -29.57 8.22
N GLU A 54 4.77 -30.64 7.46
CA GLU A 54 4.08 -31.82 7.93
C GLU A 54 4.79 -32.17 9.23
N SER A 55 4.07 -31.96 10.33
CA SER A 55 4.60 -32.28 11.64
C SER A 55 4.79 -33.77 11.57
N GLN A 56 6.06 -34.16 11.42
CA GLN A 56 6.54 -35.50 11.13
C GLN A 56 6.41 -36.36 12.39
N ASP A 57 5.21 -36.40 12.95
CA ASP A 57 4.75 -37.44 13.85
C ASP A 57 4.32 -38.59 12.94
N GLU A 58 5.33 -39.30 12.39
CA GLU A 58 5.21 -40.33 11.35
C GLU A 58 4.43 -41.59 11.77
N ASP A 59 3.91 -41.68 12.99
CA ASP A 59 3.77 -42.98 13.62
C ASP A 59 2.34 -43.48 13.91
N ASP A 60 1.23 -42.80 13.55
CA ASP A 60 -0.06 -43.36 14.00
C ASP A 60 -1.32 -43.27 13.14
N TYR A 61 -1.38 -42.72 11.92
CA TYR A 61 -2.68 -42.75 11.21
C TYR A 61 -2.65 -42.69 9.69
N ASN A 62 -1.89 -43.58 9.04
CA ASN A 62 -2.11 -43.88 7.64
C ASN A 62 -3.25 -44.91 7.42
N SER A 63 -4.39 -44.68 8.10
CA SER A 63 -5.71 -45.16 7.69
C SER A 63 -6.46 -44.02 6.96
N HIS A 64 -5.69 -43.14 6.31
CA HIS A 64 -6.20 -42.03 5.53
C HIS A 64 -6.64 -42.57 4.17
N PHE A 65 -7.94 -42.85 4.09
CA PHE A 65 -8.78 -42.96 2.90
C PHE A 65 -8.04 -42.64 1.57
N ASP A 66 -7.92 -43.62 0.67
CA ASP A 66 -7.40 -43.51 -0.70
C ASP A 66 -8.26 -42.56 -1.56
N LEU A 67 -8.32 -41.29 -1.18
CA LEU A 67 -8.89 -40.27 -2.05
C LEU A 67 -7.88 -40.04 -3.17
N PRO A 68 -8.34 -40.00 -4.42
CA PRO A 68 -7.48 -39.60 -5.52
C PRO A 68 -6.87 -38.23 -5.25
N TRP A 69 -5.60 -38.02 -5.62
CA TRP A 69 -4.85 -36.78 -5.42
C TRP A 69 -5.60 -35.50 -5.84
N TRP A 70 -6.43 -35.58 -6.90
CA TRP A 70 -7.22 -34.44 -7.37
C TRP A 70 -8.31 -33.99 -6.39
N GLU A 71 -8.84 -34.90 -5.57
CA GLU A 71 -9.86 -34.55 -4.57
C GLU A 71 -9.24 -33.80 -3.40
N GLN A 72 -8.02 -34.17 -3.02
CA GLN A 72 -7.23 -33.42 -2.03
C GLN A 72 -6.93 -32.02 -2.56
N GLU A 73 -6.44 -31.89 -3.79
CA GLU A 73 -6.18 -30.60 -4.43
C GLU A 73 -7.44 -29.71 -4.49
N GLN A 74 -8.60 -30.27 -4.83
CA GLN A 74 -9.87 -29.53 -4.80
C GLN A 74 -10.27 -29.07 -3.40
N ARG A 75 -10.02 -29.87 -2.36
CA ARG A 75 -10.26 -29.47 -0.97
C ARG A 75 -9.34 -28.31 -0.58
N GLU A 76 -8.07 -28.37 -0.97
CA GLU A 76 -7.11 -27.30 -0.71
C GLU A 76 -7.48 -26.01 -1.42
N LEU A 77 -7.87 -26.08 -2.68
CA LEU A 77 -8.37 -24.93 -3.46
C LEU A 77 -9.58 -24.28 -2.79
N LYS A 78 -10.54 -25.07 -2.28
CA LYS A 78 -11.70 -24.53 -1.56
C LYS A 78 -11.32 -23.83 -0.26
N LEU A 79 -10.37 -24.40 0.50
CA LEU A 79 -9.86 -23.76 1.71
C LEU A 79 -9.10 -22.46 1.38
N TYR A 80 -8.34 -22.47 0.29
CA TYR A 80 -7.62 -21.30 -0.21
C TYR A 80 -8.58 -20.17 -0.61
N GLU A 81 -9.59 -20.46 -1.44
CA GLU A 81 -10.62 -19.49 -1.83
C GLU A 81 -11.32 -18.92 -0.60
N ARG A 82 -11.66 -19.78 0.37
CA ARG A 82 -12.31 -19.35 1.60
C ARG A 82 -11.46 -18.41 2.45
N ALA A 83 -10.16 -18.71 2.58
CA ALA A 83 -9.21 -17.84 3.28
C ALA A 83 -9.07 -16.48 2.58
N LEU A 84 -9.01 -16.50 1.25
CA LEU A 84 -8.90 -15.29 0.44
C LEU A 84 -10.13 -14.40 0.60
N GLU A 85 -11.34 -14.96 0.46
CA GLU A 85 -12.60 -14.24 0.68
C GLU A 85 -12.61 -13.55 2.04
N MET A 86 -12.27 -14.29 3.09
CA MET A 86 -12.23 -13.78 4.45
C MET A 86 -11.25 -12.62 4.61
N LEU A 87 -10.05 -12.72 4.02
CA LEU A 87 -9.08 -11.62 4.03
C LEU A 87 -9.63 -10.41 3.28
N THR A 88 -10.16 -10.61 2.07
CA THR A 88 -10.67 -9.52 1.24
C THR A 88 -11.86 -8.79 1.87
N ASP A 89 -12.75 -9.50 2.58
CA ASP A 89 -13.91 -8.92 3.26
C ASP A 89 -13.50 -8.00 4.42
N HIS A 90 -12.33 -8.25 5.02
CA HIS A 90 -11.78 -7.46 6.11
C HIS A 90 -10.79 -6.40 5.63
N ILE A 91 -10.71 -6.12 4.33
CA ILE A 91 -9.87 -5.05 3.77
C ILE A 91 -10.78 -3.99 3.14
N SER A 92 -10.52 -2.72 3.43
CA SER A 92 -11.24 -1.60 2.83
C SER A 92 -11.15 -1.64 1.30
N PRO A 93 -12.26 -1.42 0.57
CA PRO A 93 -12.27 -1.36 -0.89
C PRO A 93 -11.26 -0.36 -1.47
N THR A 94 -10.95 0.72 -0.73
CA THR A 94 -9.95 1.71 -1.14
C THR A 94 -8.55 1.10 -1.22
N ILE A 95 -8.16 0.28 -0.25
CA ILE A 95 -6.87 -0.44 -0.27
C ILE A 95 -6.86 -1.45 -1.39
N LEU A 96 -7.95 -2.23 -1.53
CA LEU A 96 -8.07 -3.23 -2.60
C LEU A 96 -7.89 -2.56 -3.96
N SER A 97 -8.52 -1.42 -4.22
CA SER A 97 -8.42 -0.71 -5.50
C SER A 97 -7.00 -0.33 -5.90
N ARG A 98 -6.10 -0.12 -4.93
CA ARG A 98 -4.68 0.22 -5.15
C ARG A 98 -3.80 -1.00 -5.41
N LEU A 99 -4.22 -2.19 -5.01
CA LEU A 99 -3.49 -3.43 -5.23
C LEU A 99 -3.69 -3.93 -6.67
N HIS A 100 -2.61 -4.43 -7.27
CA HIS A 100 -2.67 -5.08 -8.58
C HIS A 100 -3.54 -6.33 -8.55
N HIS A 101 -4.27 -6.63 -9.63
CA HIS A 101 -5.23 -7.74 -9.67
C HIS A 101 -4.60 -9.11 -9.36
N ASN A 102 -3.36 -9.36 -9.80
CA ASN A 102 -2.63 -10.59 -9.49
C ASN A 102 -2.34 -10.73 -7.98
N VAL A 103 -2.03 -9.63 -7.30
CA VAL A 103 -1.75 -9.62 -5.87
C VAL A 103 -3.01 -9.92 -5.06
N ARG A 104 -4.18 -9.52 -5.55
CA ARG A 104 -5.46 -9.80 -4.87
C ARG A 104 -5.86 -11.28 -4.92
N ARG A 105 -5.26 -12.08 -5.81
CA ARG A 105 -5.55 -13.52 -5.95
C ARG A 105 -4.56 -14.41 -5.22
N ASP A 106 -3.41 -13.86 -4.84
CA ASP A 106 -2.34 -14.57 -4.15
C ASP A 106 -2.28 -14.12 -2.69
N ILE A 107 -2.66 -14.99 -1.75
CA ILE A 107 -2.67 -14.69 -0.31
C ILE A 107 -1.26 -14.30 0.18
N LYS A 108 -0.20 -14.92 -0.34
CA LYS A 108 1.18 -14.62 0.07
C LYS A 108 1.56 -13.20 -0.34
N GLN A 109 1.30 -12.85 -1.60
CA GLN A 109 1.56 -11.51 -2.10
C GLN A 109 0.68 -10.47 -1.41
N LEU A 110 -0.56 -10.84 -1.07
CA LEU A 110 -1.46 -9.98 -0.34
C LEU A 110 -0.86 -9.61 1.03
N TRP A 111 -0.44 -10.59 1.84
CA TRP A 111 0.21 -10.34 3.12
C TRP A 111 1.45 -9.44 3.03
N LEU A 112 2.27 -9.63 1.99
CA LEU A 112 3.47 -8.82 1.77
C LEU A 112 3.17 -7.37 1.37
N GLN A 113 2.11 -7.15 0.58
CA GLN A 113 1.80 -5.83 0.01
C GLN A 113 0.88 -4.99 0.91
N LEU A 114 0.05 -5.62 1.73
CA LEU A 114 -0.86 -4.91 2.65
C LEU A 114 -0.16 -3.91 3.58
N PRO A 115 0.97 -4.20 4.26
CA PRO A 115 1.61 -3.21 5.13
C PRO A 115 2.11 -1.99 4.36
N ILE A 116 2.50 -2.17 3.10
CA ILE A 116 2.98 -1.09 2.22
C ILE A 116 1.80 -0.21 1.80
N VAL A 117 0.68 -0.81 1.39
CA VAL A 117 -0.48 -0.08 0.86
C VAL A 117 -1.37 0.50 1.96
N ALA A 118 -1.43 -0.14 3.14
CA ALA A 118 -2.16 0.36 4.29
C ALA A 118 -1.45 1.52 4.99
N ARG A 119 -0.15 1.72 4.74
CA ARG A 119 0.61 2.85 5.28
C ARG A 119 -0.06 4.15 4.83
N PRO A 120 -0.32 5.09 5.76
CA PRO A 120 -0.98 6.33 5.41
C PRO A 120 -0.08 7.12 4.47
N PHE A 121 -0.68 7.68 3.41
CA PHE A 121 0.04 8.59 2.55
C PHE A 121 0.55 9.78 3.36
N ARG A 122 1.86 9.90 3.48
CA ARG A 122 2.49 11.07 4.07
C ARG A 122 2.91 11.98 2.93
N PHE A 123 2.44 13.22 2.95
CA PHE A 123 2.88 14.22 1.99
C PHE A 123 4.41 14.37 1.96
N MET A 124 5.08 14.12 3.09
CA MET A 124 6.55 14.15 3.21
C MET A 124 7.25 12.99 2.49
N ASP A 125 6.55 11.89 2.19
CA ASP A 125 7.11 10.76 1.45
C ASP A 125 7.15 11.03 -0.07
N LEU A 126 6.49 12.09 -0.57
CA LEU A 126 6.63 12.55 -1.96
C LEU A 126 8.01 13.12 -2.25
N HIS A 127 8.51 12.98 -3.48
CA HIS A 127 9.72 13.67 -3.93
C HIS A 127 9.60 15.20 -3.78
N GLY A 128 10.70 15.87 -3.43
CA GLY A 128 10.71 17.32 -3.15
C GLY A 128 10.15 18.16 -4.30
N GLU A 129 10.43 17.76 -5.54
CA GLU A 129 9.90 18.41 -6.75
C GLU A 129 8.38 18.33 -6.86
N LEU A 130 7.79 17.15 -6.59
CA LEU A 130 6.34 16.96 -6.62
C LEU A 130 5.67 17.75 -5.50
N ARG A 131 6.26 17.76 -4.30
CA ARG A 131 5.79 18.60 -3.20
C ARG A 131 5.78 20.08 -3.60
N ASN A 132 6.89 20.59 -4.16
CA ASN A 132 7.00 21.97 -4.63
C ASN A 132 6.03 22.29 -5.77
N ARG A 133 5.75 21.34 -6.65
CA ARG A 133 4.75 21.49 -7.71
C ARG A 133 3.33 21.58 -7.13
N ILE A 134 2.98 20.74 -6.17
CA ILE A 134 1.69 20.80 -5.47
C ILE A 134 1.55 22.14 -4.73
N TYR A 135 2.61 22.60 -4.04
CA TYR A 135 2.61 23.91 -3.38
C TYR A 135 2.40 25.07 -4.37
N ARG A 136 3.09 25.06 -5.52
CA ARG A 136 2.92 26.08 -6.56
C ARG A 136 1.50 26.10 -7.12
N LEU A 137 0.96 24.94 -7.51
CA LEU A 137 -0.40 24.85 -8.02
C LEU A 137 -1.43 25.35 -7.01
N HIS A 138 -1.23 25.06 -5.72
CA HIS A 138 -2.10 25.55 -4.67
C HIS A 138 -2.03 27.08 -4.52
N LEU A 139 -0.83 27.65 -4.50
CA LEU A 139 -0.62 29.11 -4.44
C LEU A 139 -1.17 29.83 -5.69
N GLU A 140 -1.08 29.22 -6.87
CA GLU A 140 -1.63 29.76 -8.11
C GLU A 140 -3.16 29.73 -8.12
N CYS A 141 -3.78 28.64 -7.63
CA CYS A 141 -5.23 28.58 -7.46
C CYS A 141 -5.75 29.59 -6.42
N ASP A 142 -5.00 29.85 -5.35
CA ASP A 142 -5.39 30.83 -4.33
C ASP A 142 -5.23 32.27 -4.83
N ARG A 143 -4.19 32.57 -5.62
CA ARG A 143 -4.04 33.88 -6.29
C ARG A 143 -5.19 34.20 -7.24
N ALA A 144 -5.77 33.20 -7.89
CA ALA A 144 -6.97 33.39 -8.70
C ALA A 144 -8.22 33.68 -7.85
N ARG A 145 -8.16 33.43 -6.54
CA ARG A 145 -9.23 33.64 -5.56
C ARG A 145 -8.98 34.82 -4.62
N ASP A 146 -7.91 35.58 -4.83
CA ASP A 146 -7.52 36.77 -4.03
C ASP A 146 -8.48 37.95 -4.26
N ILE A 147 -9.70 37.84 -3.74
CA ILE A 147 -10.51 38.99 -3.30
C ILE A 147 -10.64 39.00 -1.76
N GLU A 148 -10.37 37.91 -1.02
CA GLU A 148 -10.53 37.92 0.44
C GLU A 148 -9.41 37.22 1.24
N LYS A 149 -8.45 38.04 1.70
CA LYS A 149 -7.70 37.99 2.97
C LYS A 149 -6.82 36.77 3.31
N GLU A 150 -5.51 36.98 3.27
CA GLU A 150 -4.44 36.67 4.27
C GLU A 150 -4.52 35.38 5.12
N ARG A 151 -5.20 34.33 4.66
CA ARG A 151 -5.16 33.02 5.33
C ARG A 151 -4.00 32.23 4.76
N ILE A 152 -3.00 31.97 5.59
CA ILE A 152 -1.94 31.00 5.31
C ILE A 152 -2.64 29.71 4.84
N PRO A 153 -2.37 29.22 3.62
CA PRO A 153 -3.02 28.03 3.08
C PRO A 153 -2.96 26.88 4.07
N ALA A 154 -4.07 26.14 4.24
CA ALA A 154 -4.17 25.09 5.26
C ALA A 154 -3.01 24.07 5.19
N LEU A 155 -2.50 23.81 3.98
CA LEU A 155 -1.33 22.96 3.72
C LEU A 155 -0.03 23.45 4.42
N LEU A 156 0.14 24.77 4.60
CA LEU A 156 1.29 25.37 5.29
C LEU A 156 1.08 25.50 6.81
N GLN A 157 -0.12 25.20 7.31
CA GLN A 157 -0.41 25.19 8.75
C GLN A 157 -0.07 23.84 9.42
N VAL A 158 0.04 22.75 8.64
CA VAL A 158 0.10 21.38 9.18
C VAL A 158 1.48 20.96 9.69
N SER A 159 2.58 21.62 9.28
CA SER A 159 3.93 21.24 9.70
C SER A 159 4.90 22.43 9.78
N LYS A 160 5.53 22.62 10.95
CA LYS A 160 6.61 23.61 11.15
C LYS A 160 7.85 23.31 10.30
N GLN A 161 8.05 22.05 9.90
CA GLN A 161 9.15 21.62 9.02
C GLN A 161 8.98 22.14 7.60
N THR A 162 7.73 22.30 7.14
CA THR A 162 7.41 22.88 5.83
C THR A 162 7.75 24.37 5.76
N ARG A 163 7.67 25.10 6.88
CA ARG A 163 8.02 26.53 6.95
C ARG A 163 9.53 26.82 6.89
N ARG A 164 10.38 25.82 7.13
CA ARG A 164 11.85 25.98 7.12
C ARG A 164 12.52 25.53 5.81
N GLY A 165 11.74 25.11 4.81
CA GLY A 165 12.29 24.87 3.47
C GLY A 165 12.85 26.17 2.88
N PRO A 166 13.89 26.10 2.03
CA PRO A 166 14.46 27.28 1.38
C PRO A 166 13.35 28.02 0.64
N ASP A 167 13.25 29.32 0.92
CA ASP A 167 12.20 30.19 0.41
C ASP A 167 12.27 30.18 -1.13
N PRO A 168 11.22 29.73 -1.86
CA PRO A 168 11.24 29.65 -3.32
C PRO A 168 11.37 31.03 -4.00
N SER A 169 11.32 32.12 -3.22
CA SER A 169 11.60 33.50 -3.65
C SER A 169 13.10 33.80 -3.80
N THR A 170 13.99 32.99 -3.21
CA THR A 170 15.45 33.22 -3.27
C THR A 170 16.16 32.44 -4.37
N THR A 171 15.46 31.56 -5.10
CA THR A 171 16.02 30.92 -6.29
C THR A 171 15.76 31.82 -7.50
N PRO A 172 16.80 32.44 -8.10
CA PRO A 172 16.61 33.26 -9.29
C PRO A 172 15.95 32.43 -10.40
N ARG A 173 14.89 32.99 -10.97
CA ARG A 173 13.98 32.35 -11.95
C ARG A 173 14.66 31.94 -13.27
N ASN A 174 15.95 32.24 -13.44
CA ASN A 174 16.67 32.10 -14.71
C ASN A 174 17.43 30.77 -14.87
N ASP A 175 17.61 29.97 -13.83
CA ASP A 175 18.47 28.78 -13.94
C ASP A 175 17.72 27.48 -14.30
N LEU A 176 16.39 27.45 -14.21
CA LEU A 176 15.60 26.23 -14.48
C LEU A 176 15.28 25.98 -15.97
N VAL A 177 15.49 26.97 -16.85
CA VAL A 177 15.32 26.76 -18.30
C VAL A 177 16.61 26.22 -18.93
N SER A 178 17.76 26.39 -18.28
CA SER A 178 19.05 26.01 -18.87
C SER A 178 19.44 24.53 -18.69
N THR A 179 18.83 23.79 -17.76
CA THR A 179 19.25 22.39 -17.47
C THR A 179 18.46 21.33 -18.23
N CYS A 180 17.31 21.67 -18.83
CA CYS A 180 16.57 20.74 -19.69
C CYS A 180 17.01 20.77 -21.16
N ALA A 181 17.83 21.73 -21.57
CA ALA A 181 18.31 21.84 -22.95
C ALA A 181 19.55 20.98 -23.27
N SER A 182 20.19 20.34 -22.28
CA SER A 182 21.46 19.64 -22.47
C SER A 182 21.37 18.11 -22.58
N ILE A 183 20.18 17.50 -22.47
CA ILE A 183 20.03 16.03 -22.59
C ILE A 183 19.71 15.59 -24.03
N SER A 184 19.47 16.51 -24.95
CA SER A 184 19.01 16.16 -26.32
C SER A 184 20.09 16.18 -27.41
N ALA A 185 21.39 16.27 -27.06
CA ALA A 185 22.46 16.47 -28.06
C ALA A 185 23.61 15.44 -28.02
N ALA A 186 23.46 14.31 -27.31
CA ALA A 186 24.53 13.32 -27.18
C ALA A 186 24.06 11.90 -27.56
N ASP A 187 23.40 11.72 -28.70
CA ASP A 187 23.17 10.37 -29.24
C ASP A 187 23.08 10.29 -30.78
N THR A 188 23.95 11.03 -31.47
CA THR A 188 24.21 10.82 -32.91
C THR A 188 25.70 10.68 -33.17
N GLY A 189 26.16 9.43 -33.14
CA GLY A 189 27.45 8.98 -33.65
C GLY A 189 27.47 7.46 -33.54
N PHE A 190 26.86 6.72 -34.46
CA PHE A 190 27.35 6.46 -35.81
C PHE A 190 28.86 6.13 -35.80
N GLY A 191 29.15 4.86 -35.53
CA GLY A 191 30.47 4.24 -35.70
C GLY A 191 30.30 2.91 -36.42
N ALA A 192 30.25 2.97 -37.74
CA ALA A 192 30.43 1.84 -38.64
C ALA A 192 31.94 1.66 -38.91
N ALA A 193 32.47 0.48 -38.62
CA ALA A 193 33.70 -0.14 -39.14
C ALA A 193 33.85 -1.42 -38.30
N GLY A 194 34.02 -2.63 -38.81
CA GLY A 194 34.69 -3.12 -40.01
C GLY A 194 35.11 -4.54 -39.68
#